data_AF-A1RS43-F1
#
_entry.id   AF-A1RS43-F1
#
_cell.length_a   1.000
_cell.length_b   1.000
_cell.length_c   1.000
_cell.angle_alpha   90.00
_cell.angle_beta   90.00
_cell.angle_gamma   90.00
#
_symmetry.space_group_name_H-M   'P 1'
#
loop_
_entity.id
_entity.type
_entity.pdbx_description
1 polymer ?
#
loop_
_entity_poly.entity_id
_entity_poly.type
_entity_poly.pdbx_seq_one_letter_code
_entity_poly.pdbx_strand_id
1 'polypeptide(L)'
;MKALGEVFSKLVEKIRGVSYIDEATLQELSREIQRALLKADVPLDMVKTFTENAVKRMREEKPPAGIPPREYVLYILYDELVKLLGGEQPAEFKPVKKPYLVLLLGVEGSGKTTTAAKLARYLVKRGYRVGLVETDTIRPAAFDQLKQLAEKIGVPFYGERDSKDAVEIARRGVQNFKNMDVVIIDTAGRHKNEEALLQEVKMIYEAVNPDEVILVIDATVGKLAAAQAEAFMKYLPIHSVIITKMDSTARGGGALAAVIKTGARVKFIGVGEDVDEFDLFNPRKFVARVLGMGDLDALVEKIKAVFEEEKVLQEIESGRLDLLTFKKQIEGLLKLGPLSKVLQLLPGGFAAKISEEQVELSQKNLKKWYAILSSMTIEELKNPDILNASRIRRIALGAGVTPKDVKEMLTVYENLKKMSKTLKRQLRMRIPK
;
A
#
# COMPACT_ATOMS: atom_id res chain seq x y z
N MET A 1 9.64 15.84 -6.84
CA MET A 1 8.42 15.37 -7.56
C MET A 1 8.02 16.18 -8.80
N LYS A 2 8.09 17.53 -8.79
CA LYS A 2 7.53 18.40 -9.86
C LYS A 2 7.92 18.01 -11.29
N ALA A 3 9.20 17.75 -11.55
CA ALA A 3 9.65 17.40 -12.91
C ALA A 3 9.05 16.09 -13.44
N LEU A 4 8.92 15.08 -12.58
CA LEU A 4 8.29 13.80 -12.92
C LEU A 4 6.80 14.04 -13.22
N GLY A 5 6.13 14.83 -12.38
CA GLY A 5 4.74 15.18 -12.58
C GLY A 5 4.49 15.99 -13.84
N GLU A 6 5.29 17.03 -14.12
CA GLU A 6 5.17 17.84 -15.34
C GLU A 6 5.30 17.00 -16.62
N VAL A 7 6.23 16.04 -16.64
CA VAL A 7 6.39 15.17 -17.81
C VAL A 7 5.19 14.26 -17.96
N PHE A 8 4.69 13.68 -16.86
CA PHE A 8 3.49 12.84 -16.91
C PHE A 8 2.21 13.63 -17.21
N SER A 9 2.06 14.85 -16.72
CA SER A 9 0.94 15.72 -17.04
C SER A 9 0.90 16.02 -18.54
N LYS A 10 2.05 16.34 -19.16
CA LYS A 10 2.15 16.51 -20.63
C LYS A 10 1.78 15.24 -21.39
N LEU A 11 2.26 14.08 -20.92
CA LEU A 11 1.90 12.78 -21.50
C LEU A 11 0.39 12.54 -21.43
N VAL A 12 -0.24 12.86 -20.30
CA VAL A 12 -1.69 12.69 -20.13
C VAL A 12 -2.48 13.65 -21.01
N GLU A 13 -2.09 14.92 -21.09
CA GLU A 13 -2.70 15.90 -21.99
C GLU A 13 -2.63 15.42 -23.45
N LYS A 14 -1.46 14.91 -23.87
CA LYS A 14 -1.27 14.34 -25.20
C LYS A 14 -2.21 13.15 -25.44
N ILE A 15 -2.26 12.19 -24.51
CA ILE A 15 -3.15 11.01 -24.62
C ILE A 15 -4.62 11.42 -24.69
N ARG A 16 -5.04 12.44 -23.91
CA ARG A 16 -6.41 12.96 -23.94
C ARG A 16 -6.74 13.66 -25.27
N GLY A 17 -5.75 14.31 -25.88
CA GLY A 17 -5.89 15.06 -27.14
C GLY A 17 -5.85 14.20 -28.42
N VAL A 18 -5.32 12.99 -28.36
CA VAL A 18 -5.28 12.08 -29.51
C VAL A 18 -6.67 11.48 -29.77
N SER A 19 -7.14 11.56 -31.03
CA SER A 19 -8.43 11.02 -31.46
C SER A 19 -8.45 9.49 -31.57
N TYR A 20 -7.33 8.89 -31.99
CA TYR A 20 -7.16 7.45 -32.18
C TYR A 20 -5.74 7.02 -31.84
N ILE A 21 -5.60 5.94 -31.07
CA ILE A 21 -4.30 5.40 -30.67
C ILE A 21 -3.92 4.32 -31.67
N ASP A 22 -3.16 4.71 -32.70
CA ASP A 22 -2.53 3.79 -33.63
C ASP A 22 -1.15 3.32 -33.13
N GLU A 23 -0.53 2.38 -33.85
CA GLU A 23 0.79 1.86 -33.51
C GLU A 23 1.88 2.95 -33.54
N ALA A 24 1.77 3.94 -34.42
CA ALA A 24 2.72 5.05 -34.48
C ALA A 24 2.64 5.91 -33.22
N THR A 25 1.43 6.29 -32.80
CA THR A 25 1.18 7.02 -31.56
C THR A 25 1.66 6.22 -30.34
N LEU A 26 1.37 4.93 -30.29
CA LEU A 26 1.77 4.07 -29.18
C LEU A 26 3.30 3.99 -29.03
N GLN A 27 4.02 3.88 -30.15
CA GLN A 27 5.49 3.90 -30.17
C GLN A 27 6.05 5.26 -29.73
N GLU A 28 5.43 6.36 -30.17
CA GLU A 28 5.83 7.70 -29.77
C GLU A 28 5.63 7.92 -28.26
N LEU A 29 4.45 7.59 -27.74
CA LEU A 29 4.13 7.65 -26.30
C LEU A 29 5.10 6.80 -25.48
N SER A 30 5.37 5.57 -25.92
CA SER A 30 6.33 4.68 -25.27
C SER A 30 7.72 5.33 -25.16
N ARG A 31 8.25 5.89 -26.25
CA ARG A 31 9.56 6.57 -26.25
C ARG A 31 9.58 7.78 -25.32
N GLU A 32 8.52 8.57 -25.28
CA GLU A 32 8.43 9.72 -24.38
C GLU A 32 8.39 9.30 -22.91
N ILE A 33 7.61 8.26 -22.57
CA ILE A 33 7.57 7.73 -21.21
C ILE A 33 8.92 7.15 -20.79
N GLN A 34 9.61 6.41 -21.67
CA GLN A 34 10.96 5.92 -21.40
C GLN A 34 11.92 7.07 -21.08
N ARG A 35 11.93 8.12 -21.92
CA ARG A 35 12.76 9.31 -21.70
C ARG A 35 12.43 10.00 -20.38
N ALA A 36 11.15 10.11 -20.04
CA ALA A 36 10.68 10.69 -18.78
C ALA A 36 11.24 9.95 -17.57
N LEU A 37 11.05 8.63 -17.54
CA LEU A 37 11.47 7.79 -16.43
C LEU A 37 13.00 7.76 -16.30
N LEU A 38 13.74 7.68 -17.42
CA LEU A 38 15.20 7.73 -17.42
C LEU A 38 15.74 9.09 -16.93
N LYS A 39 15.12 10.20 -17.36
CA LYS A 39 15.46 11.56 -16.87
C LYS A 39 15.19 11.71 -15.38
N ALA A 40 14.21 10.97 -14.87
CA ALA A 40 13.89 10.88 -13.45
C ALA A 40 14.77 9.91 -12.66
N ASP A 41 15.84 9.39 -13.27
CA ASP A 41 16.78 8.45 -12.65
C ASP A 41 16.21 7.07 -12.31
N VAL A 42 15.08 6.68 -12.93
CA VAL A 42 14.55 5.31 -12.81
C VAL A 42 15.51 4.31 -13.49
N PRO A 43 15.81 3.16 -12.87
CA PRO A 43 16.67 2.13 -13.46
C PRO A 43 16.20 1.66 -14.84
N LEU A 44 17.13 1.53 -15.80
CA LEU A 44 16.84 1.22 -17.20
C LEU A 44 16.03 -0.07 -17.39
N ASP A 45 16.34 -1.11 -16.62
CA ASP A 45 15.63 -2.38 -16.64
C ASP A 45 14.18 -2.27 -16.16
N MET A 46 13.93 -1.44 -15.12
CA MET A 46 12.57 -1.15 -14.68
C MET A 46 11.81 -0.34 -15.73
N VAL A 47 12.46 0.65 -16.35
CA VAL A 47 11.86 1.42 -17.45
C VAL A 47 11.46 0.51 -18.60
N LYS A 48 12.37 -0.38 -19.03
CA LYS A 48 12.12 -1.36 -20.09
C LYS A 48 10.92 -2.24 -19.74
N THR A 49 10.96 -2.90 -18.57
CA THR A 49 9.89 -3.78 -18.08
C THR A 49 8.54 -3.06 -18.03
N PHE A 50 8.52 -1.85 -17.46
CA PHE A 50 7.30 -1.03 -17.39
C PHE A 50 6.74 -0.73 -18.77
N THR A 51 7.58 -0.28 -19.71
CA THR A 51 7.10 0.07 -21.05
C THR A 51 6.68 -1.12 -21.89
N GLU A 52 7.37 -2.25 -21.77
CA GLU A 52 6.99 -3.49 -22.45
C GLU A 52 5.62 -3.98 -21.95
N ASN A 53 5.40 -3.99 -20.63
CA ASN A 53 4.12 -4.35 -20.05
C ASN A 53 3.01 -3.37 -20.45
N ALA A 54 3.25 -2.06 -20.34
CA ALA A 54 2.27 -1.04 -20.68
C ALA A 54 1.85 -1.13 -22.16
N VAL A 55 2.82 -1.20 -23.08
CA VAL A 55 2.56 -1.32 -24.53
C VAL A 55 1.83 -2.62 -24.87
N LYS A 56 2.24 -3.74 -24.27
CA LYS A 56 1.56 -5.03 -24.46
C LYS A 56 0.09 -4.93 -24.05
N ARG A 57 -0.19 -4.41 -22.85
CA ARG A 57 -1.56 -4.25 -22.34
C ARG A 57 -2.39 -3.31 -23.21
N MET A 58 -1.81 -2.21 -23.69
CA MET A 58 -2.52 -1.28 -24.59
C MET A 58 -2.92 -1.90 -25.93
N ARG A 59 -2.18 -2.92 -26.41
CA ARG A 59 -2.50 -3.65 -27.65
C ARG A 59 -3.50 -4.78 -27.44
N GLU A 60 -3.37 -5.51 -26.33
CA GLU A 60 -4.10 -6.76 -26.09
C GLU A 60 -5.40 -6.55 -25.31
N GLU A 61 -5.44 -5.59 -24.40
CA GLU A 61 -6.59 -5.36 -23.52
C GLU A 61 -7.61 -4.44 -24.19
N LYS A 62 -8.88 -4.87 -24.17
CA LYS A 62 -10.00 -4.03 -24.61
C LYS A 62 -10.48 -3.17 -23.44
N PRO A 63 -10.77 -1.88 -23.65
CA PRO A 63 -11.41 -1.06 -22.63
C PRO A 63 -12.72 -1.69 -22.15
N PRO A 64 -13.00 -1.66 -20.85
CA PRO A 64 -14.28 -2.12 -20.33
C PRO A 64 -15.42 -1.23 -20.83
N ALA A 65 -16.65 -1.75 -20.76
CA ALA A 65 -17.82 -1.04 -21.28
C ALA A 65 -18.00 0.35 -20.63
N GLY A 66 -18.26 1.37 -21.45
CA GLY A 66 -18.45 2.75 -20.98
C GLY A 66 -17.16 3.50 -20.62
N ILE A 67 -15.98 2.90 -20.85
CA ILE A 67 -14.68 3.54 -20.66
C ILE A 67 -14.05 3.85 -22.03
N PRO A 68 -13.81 5.12 -22.37
CA PRO A 68 -13.12 5.50 -23.59
C PRO A 68 -11.71 4.88 -23.69
N PRO A 69 -11.25 4.45 -24.89
CA PRO A 69 -9.92 3.86 -25.07
C PRO A 69 -8.77 4.72 -24.52
N ARG A 70 -8.84 6.05 -24.70
CA ARG A 70 -7.84 7.00 -24.17
C ARG A 70 -7.74 6.96 -22.64
N GLU A 71 -8.87 6.86 -21.95
CA GLU A 71 -8.93 6.80 -20.50
C GLU A 71 -8.40 5.46 -20.00
N TYR A 72 -8.68 4.39 -20.75
CA TYR A 72 -8.14 3.08 -20.46
C TYR A 72 -6.61 3.01 -20.60
N VAL A 73 -6.04 3.70 -21.61
CA VAL A 73 -4.59 3.86 -21.73
C VAL A 73 -3.98 4.58 -20.54
N LEU A 74 -4.63 5.64 -20.04
CA LEU A 74 -4.19 6.32 -18.81
C LEU A 74 -4.25 5.40 -17.59
N TYR A 75 -5.29 4.59 -17.49
CA TYR A 75 -5.40 3.58 -16.43
C TYR A 75 -4.30 2.53 -16.51
N ILE A 76 -3.96 2.02 -17.70
CA ILE A 76 -2.86 1.07 -17.88
C ILE A 76 -1.54 1.71 -17.40
N LEU A 77 -1.26 2.95 -17.81
CA LEU A 77 -0.05 3.66 -17.37
C LEU A 77 -0.01 3.84 -15.86
N TYR A 78 -1.13 4.27 -15.28
CA TYR A 78 -1.27 4.41 -13.83
C TYR A 78 -1.02 3.07 -13.11
N ASP A 79 -1.66 1.99 -13.56
CA ASP A 79 -1.60 0.68 -12.94
C ASP A 79 -0.19 0.08 -13.04
N GLU A 80 0.46 0.20 -14.19
CA GLU A 80 1.85 -0.21 -14.37
C GLU A 80 2.82 0.63 -13.53
N LEU A 81 2.56 1.93 -13.33
CA LEU A 81 3.39 2.78 -12.46
C LEU A 81 3.24 2.39 -10.99
N VAL A 82 2.01 2.06 -10.56
CA VAL A 82 1.74 1.56 -9.21
C VAL A 82 2.46 0.23 -8.97
N LYS A 83 2.43 -0.69 -9.95
CA LYS A 83 3.17 -1.97 -9.88
C LYS A 83 4.68 -1.75 -9.82
N LEU A 84 5.22 -0.86 -10.65
CA LEU A 84 6.64 -0.51 -10.66
C LEU A 84 7.10 0.01 -9.29
N LEU A 85 6.21 0.69 -8.55
CA LEU A 85 6.47 1.25 -7.22
C LEU A 85 6.06 0.34 -6.06
N GLY A 86 5.95 -0.98 -6.28
CA GLY A 86 5.77 -1.97 -5.21
C GLY A 86 4.33 -2.42 -4.95
N GLY A 87 3.38 -2.03 -5.80
CA GLY A 87 2.00 -2.54 -5.78
C GLY A 87 1.04 -1.74 -4.90
N GLU A 88 -0.10 -2.35 -4.55
CA GLU A 88 -1.24 -1.58 -4.02
C GLU A 88 -1.26 -1.39 -2.51
N GLN A 89 -0.66 -2.31 -1.75
CA GLN A 89 -0.84 -2.29 -0.29
C GLN A 89 0.05 -1.22 0.34
N PRO A 90 -0.52 -0.30 1.15
CA PRO A 90 0.29 0.61 1.93
C PRO A 90 1.16 -0.20 2.87
N ALA A 91 2.34 0.35 3.17
CA ALA A 91 3.12 -0.22 4.25
C ALA A 91 2.36 -0.08 5.58
N GLU A 92 2.60 -1.00 6.52
CA GLU A 92 1.98 -0.95 7.85
C GLU A 92 3.07 -0.83 8.91
N PHE A 93 2.76 -0.09 9.98
CA PHE A 93 3.57 -0.05 11.19
C PHE A 93 2.69 -0.51 12.36
N LYS A 94 2.98 -1.71 12.87
CA LYS A 94 2.20 -2.34 13.94
C LYS A 94 3.13 -2.91 15.01
N PRO A 95 3.39 -2.16 16.09
CA PRO A 95 4.09 -2.66 17.27
C PRO A 95 3.41 -3.92 17.82
N VAL A 96 4.17 -5.02 17.95
CA VAL A 96 3.66 -6.31 18.47
C VAL A 96 4.06 -6.60 19.92
N LYS A 97 5.00 -5.84 20.46
CA LYS A 97 5.47 -5.95 21.84
C LYS A 97 5.77 -4.57 22.42
N LYS A 98 6.10 -4.52 23.71
CA LYS A 98 6.36 -3.28 24.43
C LYS A 98 7.64 -3.37 25.30
N PRO A 99 8.60 -2.44 25.14
CA PRO A 99 8.68 -1.46 24.05
C PRO A 99 8.94 -2.16 22.72
N TYR A 100 8.38 -1.62 21.62
CA TYR A 100 8.78 -1.98 20.27
C TYR A 100 9.97 -1.12 19.86
N LEU A 101 11.10 -1.75 19.56
CA LEU A 101 12.37 -1.06 19.35
C LEU A 101 12.62 -0.82 17.87
N VAL A 102 12.77 0.45 17.48
CA VAL A 102 13.09 0.88 16.12
C VAL A 102 14.50 1.44 16.08
N LEU A 103 15.37 0.87 15.27
CA LEU A 103 16.73 1.36 15.03
C LEU A 103 16.79 2.07 13.67
N LEU A 104 17.11 3.35 13.66
CA LEU A 104 17.31 4.13 12.44
C LEU A 104 18.79 4.16 12.07
N LEU A 105 19.10 3.83 10.82
CA LEU A 105 20.46 3.86 10.30
C LEU A 105 20.51 4.47 8.90
N GLY A 106 21.71 4.81 8.43
CA GLY A 106 21.92 5.45 7.13
C GLY A 106 23.08 6.43 7.16
N VAL A 107 23.52 6.85 5.97
CA VAL A 107 24.69 7.74 5.81
C VAL A 107 24.47 9.11 6.44
N GLU A 108 25.56 9.85 6.62
CA GLU A 108 25.49 11.23 7.08
C GLU A 108 24.63 12.10 6.14
N GLY A 109 23.86 13.02 6.72
CA GLY A 109 23.00 13.92 5.94
C GLY A 109 21.73 13.29 5.35
N SER A 110 21.49 11.98 5.55
CA SER A 110 20.27 11.32 5.03
C SER A 110 18.98 11.75 5.72
N GLY A 111 19.07 12.49 6.81
CA GLY A 111 17.93 13.02 7.55
C GLY A 111 17.47 12.18 8.74
N LYS A 112 18.26 11.21 9.22
CA LYS A 112 17.90 10.30 10.32
C LYS A 112 17.32 10.99 11.55
N THR A 113 18.00 12.00 12.10
CA THR A 113 17.53 12.74 13.29
C THR A 113 16.18 13.42 13.07
N THR A 114 16.00 14.07 11.93
CA THR A 114 14.71 14.65 11.55
C THR A 114 13.65 13.56 11.33
N THR A 115 14.03 12.42 10.74
CA THR A 115 13.16 11.26 10.56
C THR A 115 12.75 10.61 11.88
N ALA A 116 13.64 10.57 12.88
CA ALA A 116 13.32 10.05 14.22
C ALA A 116 12.18 10.86 14.85
N ALA A 117 12.30 12.19 14.81
CA ALA A 117 11.26 13.10 15.29
C ALA A 117 9.95 12.98 14.48
N LYS A 118 10.04 12.90 13.15
CA LYS A 118 8.88 12.73 12.25
C LYS A 118 8.14 11.42 12.52
N LEU A 119 8.88 10.31 12.67
CA LEU A 119 8.31 9.01 13.00
C LEU A 119 7.67 9.02 14.39
N ALA A 120 8.33 9.60 15.40
CA ALA A 120 7.76 9.75 16.73
C ALA A 120 6.44 10.54 16.69
N ARG A 121 6.44 11.69 16.00
CA ARG A 121 5.25 12.53 15.82
C ARG A 121 4.12 11.77 15.13
N TYR A 122 4.42 11.05 14.05
CA TYR A 122 3.47 10.22 13.31
C TYR A 122 2.82 9.15 14.21
N LEU A 123 3.59 8.53 15.10
CA LEU A 123 3.13 7.49 16.03
C LEU A 123 2.34 8.06 17.21
N VAL A 124 2.76 9.19 17.78
CA VAL A 124 2.02 9.90 18.84
C VAL A 124 0.64 10.31 18.36
N LYS A 125 0.52 10.81 17.12
CA LYS A 125 -0.79 11.10 16.50
C LYS A 125 -1.73 9.89 16.41
N ARG A 126 -1.18 8.67 16.50
CA ARG A 126 -1.92 7.40 16.47
C ARG A 126 -2.09 6.76 17.86
N GLY A 127 -1.76 7.51 18.91
CA GLY A 127 -1.99 7.11 20.30
C GLY A 127 -0.86 6.30 20.94
N TYR A 128 0.28 6.14 20.27
CA TYR A 128 1.45 5.46 20.86
C TYR A 128 2.25 6.42 21.76
N ARG A 129 2.69 5.94 22.91
CA ARG A 129 3.73 6.60 23.71
C ARG A 129 5.10 6.24 23.13
N VAL A 130 5.84 7.24 22.71
CA VAL A 130 7.14 7.08 22.04
C VAL A 130 8.25 7.63 22.92
N GLY A 131 9.43 7.03 22.89
CA GLY A 131 10.67 7.62 23.41
C GLY A 131 11.72 7.74 22.30
N LEU A 132 12.52 8.80 22.32
CA LEU A 132 13.62 9.04 21.39
C LEU A 132 14.97 8.84 22.08
N VAL A 133 15.87 8.07 21.47
CA VAL A 133 17.23 7.82 21.98
C VAL A 133 18.24 8.31 20.94
N GLU A 134 19.08 9.29 21.29
CA GLU A 134 20.21 9.72 20.46
C GLU A 134 21.44 8.88 20.78
N THR A 135 22.10 8.35 19.75
CA THR A 135 23.36 7.60 19.87
C THR A 135 24.48 8.14 18.96
N ASP A 136 24.24 9.24 18.22
CA ASP A 136 25.28 9.98 17.52
C ASP A 136 26.15 10.79 18.50
N THR A 137 27.24 10.16 18.94
CA THR A 137 28.23 10.75 19.84
C THR A 137 29.30 11.58 19.12
N ILE A 138 29.22 11.68 17.78
CA ILE A 138 30.29 12.26 16.95
C ILE A 138 29.88 13.64 16.46
N ARG A 139 28.63 13.79 16.01
CA ARG A 139 28.13 15.04 15.44
C ARG A 139 27.82 16.04 16.56
N PRO A 140 28.53 17.18 16.66
CA PRO A 140 28.44 18.08 17.83
C PRO A 140 27.05 18.59 18.19
N ALA A 141 26.17 18.70 17.18
CA ALA A 141 24.82 19.22 17.33
C ALA A 141 23.73 18.14 17.29
N ALA A 142 24.06 16.84 17.14
CA ALA A 142 23.04 15.79 17.02
C ALA A 142 22.19 15.69 18.29
N PHE A 143 22.83 15.62 19.45
CA PHE A 143 22.16 15.63 20.76
C PHE A 143 21.18 16.80 20.91
N ASP A 144 21.65 18.03 20.68
CA ASP A 144 20.82 19.23 20.83
C ASP A 144 19.69 19.27 19.80
N GLN A 145 19.97 18.84 18.56
CA GLN A 145 18.99 18.79 17.49
C GLN A 145 17.84 17.82 17.83
N LEU A 146 18.15 16.58 18.23
CA LEU A 146 17.09 15.60 18.55
C LEU A 146 16.34 15.99 19.81
N LYS A 147 17.02 16.53 20.83
CA LYS A 147 16.39 17.04 22.04
C LYS A 147 15.38 18.15 21.75
N GLN A 148 15.77 19.16 20.97
CA GLN A 148 14.86 20.26 20.59
C GLN A 148 13.66 19.76 19.78
N LEU A 149 13.89 18.83 18.85
CA LEU A 149 12.81 18.21 18.08
C LEU A 149 11.86 17.41 18.98
N ALA A 150 12.39 16.67 19.95
CA ALA A 150 11.61 15.90 20.93
C ALA A 150 10.75 16.81 21.82
N GLU A 151 11.32 17.91 22.31
CA GLU A 151 10.59 18.94 23.06
C GLU A 151 9.48 19.57 22.22
N LYS A 152 9.77 19.93 20.96
CA LYS A 152 8.80 20.50 20.02
C LYS A 152 7.58 19.60 19.80
N ILE A 153 7.76 18.28 19.79
CA ILE A 153 6.68 17.30 19.59
C ILE A 153 6.13 16.70 20.90
N GLY A 154 6.66 17.11 22.06
CA GLY A 154 6.23 16.65 23.37
C GLY A 154 6.56 15.18 23.68
N VAL A 155 7.69 14.68 23.17
CA VAL A 155 8.12 13.28 23.33
C VAL A 155 9.33 13.18 24.27
N PRO A 156 9.36 12.21 25.21
CA PRO A 156 10.54 11.94 26.02
C PRO A 156 11.79 11.65 25.20
N PHE A 157 12.91 12.24 25.63
CA PHE A 157 14.21 12.13 24.98
C PHE A 157 15.26 11.59 25.94
N TYR A 158 16.16 10.74 25.44
CA TYR A 158 17.33 10.26 26.15
C TYR A 158 18.57 10.38 25.25
N GLY A 159 19.67 10.82 25.85
CA GLY A 159 21.00 10.82 25.27
C GLY A 159 22.00 11.24 26.34
N GLU A 160 23.28 11.03 26.09
CA GLU A 160 24.35 11.42 27.02
C GLU A 160 25.32 12.36 26.29
N ARG A 161 25.42 13.63 26.70
CA ARG A 161 26.20 14.66 26.01
C ARG A 161 27.71 14.38 26.03
N ASP A 162 28.21 13.83 27.14
CA ASP A 162 29.65 13.66 27.40
C ASP A 162 30.14 12.22 27.17
N SER A 163 29.23 11.30 26.87
CA SER A 163 29.57 9.90 26.63
C SER A 163 29.90 9.67 25.16
N LYS A 164 30.97 8.89 24.92
CA LYS A 164 31.39 8.48 23.57
C LYS A 164 30.94 7.07 23.21
N ASP A 165 30.33 6.35 24.15
CA ASP A 165 29.93 4.95 23.98
C ASP A 165 28.48 4.87 23.49
N ALA A 166 28.31 4.89 22.16
CA ALA A 166 27.00 4.81 21.52
C ALA A 166 26.23 3.53 21.87
N VAL A 167 26.93 2.41 22.11
CA VAL A 167 26.33 1.11 22.43
C VAL A 167 25.72 1.15 23.83
N GLU A 168 26.44 1.70 24.79
CA GLU A 168 25.97 1.82 26.17
C GLU A 168 24.85 2.86 26.31
N ILE A 169 24.93 3.98 25.57
CA ILE A 169 23.84 4.97 25.49
C ILE A 169 22.57 4.30 24.95
N ALA A 170 22.67 3.47 23.91
CA ALA A 170 21.53 2.75 23.35
C ALA A 170 20.89 1.82 24.40
N ARG A 171 21.71 1.03 25.11
CA ARG A 171 21.23 0.12 26.17
C ARG A 171 20.49 0.87 27.28
N ARG A 172 21.09 1.94 27.81
CA ARG A 172 20.49 2.74 28.88
C ARG A 172 19.25 3.51 28.42
N GLY A 173 19.25 4.02 27.20
CA GLY A 173 18.09 4.68 26.61
C GLY A 173 16.89 3.74 26.46
N VAL A 174 17.13 2.52 25.97
CA VAL A 174 16.09 1.47 25.91
C VAL A 174 15.60 1.09 27.31
N GLN A 175 16.51 0.97 28.28
CA GLN A 175 16.16 0.72 29.67
C GLN A 175 15.29 1.84 30.26
N ASN A 176 15.60 3.09 29.98
CA ASN A 176 14.88 4.27 30.45
C ASN A 176 13.45 4.34 29.91
N PHE A 177 13.21 3.80 28.72
CA PHE A 177 11.91 3.83 28.04
C PHE A 177 11.18 2.47 27.98
N LYS A 178 11.45 1.55 28.91
CA LYS A 178 10.78 0.23 29.00
C LYS A 178 9.25 0.30 29.08
N ASN A 179 8.69 1.40 29.58
CA ASN A 179 7.26 1.62 29.73
C ASN A 179 6.62 2.36 28.54
N MET A 180 7.40 2.74 27.51
CA MET A 180 6.91 3.33 26.27
C MET A 180 6.42 2.25 25.31
N ASP A 181 5.48 2.59 24.44
CA ASP A 181 4.96 1.65 23.44
C ASP A 181 5.99 1.42 22.33
N VAL A 182 6.69 2.48 21.91
CA VAL A 182 7.74 2.45 20.89
C VAL A 182 8.96 3.24 21.37
N VAL A 183 10.16 2.73 21.10
CA VAL A 183 11.42 3.46 21.32
C VAL A 183 12.15 3.54 20.00
N ILE A 184 12.50 4.76 19.57
CA ILE A 184 13.22 5.00 18.32
C ILE A 184 14.65 5.43 18.68
N ILE A 185 15.62 4.70 18.15
CA ILE A 185 17.04 4.91 18.37
C ILE A 185 17.61 5.53 17.09
N ASP A 186 18.07 6.78 17.20
CA ASP A 186 18.81 7.47 16.14
C ASP A 186 20.30 7.15 16.26
N THR A 187 20.92 6.66 15.18
CA THR A 187 22.35 6.35 15.13
C THR A 187 23.13 7.43 14.40
N ALA A 188 24.45 7.48 14.64
CA ALA A 188 25.35 8.26 13.81
C ALA A 188 25.20 7.88 12.33
N GLY A 189 25.37 8.88 11.44
CA GLY A 189 25.69 8.61 10.04
C GLY A 189 27.15 8.97 9.82
N ARG A 190 27.99 8.01 9.45
CA ARG A 190 29.37 8.33 9.06
C ARG A 190 29.47 8.40 7.54
N HIS A 191 30.25 9.35 7.06
CA HIS A 191 30.62 9.52 5.66
C HIS A 191 31.90 8.70 5.36
N LYS A 192 31.92 7.95 4.25
CA LYS A 192 33.10 7.33 3.61
C LYS A 192 33.80 6.12 4.26
N ASN A 193 33.87 5.98 5.59
CA ASN A 193 34.37 4.74 6.21
C ASN A 193 33.21 3.80 6.55
N GLU A 194 32.65 3.18 5.51
CA GLU A 194 31.46 2.32 5.57
C GLU A 194 31.63 1.21 6.63
N GLU A 195 32.83 0.62 6.74
CA GLU A 195 33.12 -0.47 7.67
C GLU A 195 33.04 -0.08 9.15
N ALA A 196 33.63 1.06 9.55
CA ALA A 196 33.61 1.49 10.94
C ALA A 196 32.19 1.86 11.40
N LEU A 197 31.40 2.48 10.51
CA LEU A 197 29.98 2.74 10.77
C LEU A 197 29.19 1.46 10.92
N LEU A 198 29.36 0.54 9.97
CA LEU A 198 28.63 -0.72 9.98
C LEU A 198 28.99 -1.56 11.20
N GLN A 199 30.24 -1.51 11.66
CA GLN A 199 30.66 -2.15 12.91
C GLN A 199 29.97 -1.51 14.13
N GLU A 200 29.98 -0.18 14.25
CA GLU A 200 29.31 0.54 15.35
C GLU A 200 27.81 0.25 15.39
N VAL A 201 27.13 0.37 14.25
CA VAL A 201 25.69 0.08 14.14
C VAL A 201 25.40 -1.40 14.39
N LYS A 202 26.29 -2.32 13.99
CA LYS A 202 26.18 -3.74 14.30
C LYS A 202 26.32 -4.01 15.80
N MET A 203 27.24 -3.34 16.48
CA MET A 203 27.35 -3.45 17.94
C MET A 203 26.10 -2.92 18.65
N ILE A 204 25.53 -1.80 18.18
CA ILE A 204 24.25 -1.30 18.71
C ILE A 204 23.13 -2.32 18.45
N TYR A 205 23.03 -2.84 17.23
CA TYR A 205 22.04 -3.85 16.84
C TYR A 205 22.10 -5.08 17.75
N GLU A 206 23.30 -5.63 17.97
CA GLU A 206 23.51 -6.79 18.85
C GLU A 206 23.20 -6.46 20.32
N ALA A 207 23.49 -5.23 20.76
CA ALA A 207 23.31 -4.80 22.14
C ALA A 207 21.84 -4.56 22.53
N VAL A 208 21.01 -4.07 21.61
CA VAL A 208 19.61 -3.72 21.89
C VAL A 208 18.59 -4.66 21.26
N ASN A 209 19.02 -5.46 20.27
CA ASN A 209 18.18 -6.42 19.53
C ASN A 209 16.85 -5.81 19.05
N PRO A 210 16.90 -4.83 18.12
CA PRO A 210 15.74 -4.05 17.71
C PRO A 210 14.68 -4.91 16.99
N ASP A 211 13.41 -4.55 17.14
CA ASP A 211 12.29 -5.21 16.44
C ASP A 211 12.16 -4.77 14.99
N GLU A 212 12.57 -3.54 14.70
CA GLU A 212 12.60 -3.01 13.35
C GLU A 212 13.87 -2.20 13.12
N VAL A 213 14.61 -2.57 12.07
CA VAL A 213 15.77 -1.83 11.58
C VAL A 213 15.36 -1.12 10.31
N ILE A 214 15.43 0.21 10.32
CA ILE A 214 14.95 1.04 9.24
C ILE A 214 16.10 1.85 8.65
N LEU A 215 16.37 1.65 7.36
CA LEU A 215 17.36 2.41 6.63
C LEU A 215 16.76 3.71 6.10
N VAL A 216 17.40 4.84 6.41
CA VAL A 216 17.00 6.18 5.95
C VAL A 216 17.87 6.59 4.76
N ILE A 217 17.24 6.76 3.60
CA ILE A 217 17.88 7.12 2.33
C ILE A 217 17.40 8.51 1.89
N ASP A 218 18.35 9.33 1.47
CA ASP A 218 18.07 10.64 0.89
C ASP A 218 17.63 10.50 -0.57
N ALA A 219 16.45 11.00 -0.94
CA ALA A 219 15.97 10.97 -2.32
C ALA A 219 16.89 11.70 -3.33
N THR A 220 17.67 12.68 -2.87
CA THR A 220 18.53 13.51 -3.73
C THR A 220 19.68 12.74 -4.36
N VAL A 221 20.07 11.59 -3.78
CA VAL A 221 21.16 10.74 -4.32
C VAL A 221 20.74 9.97 -5.59
N GLY A 222 19.45 9.97 -5.94
CA GLY A 222 18.93 9.40 -7.18
C GLY A 222 19.32 7.93 -7.35
N LYS A 223 20.04 7.62 -8.43
CA LYS A 223 20.47 6.24 -8.76
C LYS A 223 21.36 5.57 -7.71
N LEU A 224 22.09 6.36 -6.91
CA LEU A 224 22.96 5.80 -5.86
C LEU A 224 22.17 5.19 -4.69
N ALA A 225 20.86 5.46 -4.60
CA ALA A 225 20.00 4.95 -3.54
C ALA A 225 19.95 3.42 -3.51
N ALA A 226 19.97 2.76 -4.68
CA ALA A 226 20.02 1.29 -4.76
C ALA A 226 21.31 0.74 -4.18
N ALA A 227 22.46 1.26 -4.61
CA ALA A 227 23.76 0.80 -4.14
C ALA A 227 23.91 0.99 -2.61
N GLN A 228 23.39 2.10 -2.09
CA GLN A 228 23.34 2.34 -0.65
C GLN A 228 22.44 1.32 0.06
N ALA A 229 21.23 1.07 -0.44
CA ALA A 229 20.33 0.06 0.14
C ALA A 229 20.96 -1.34 0.15
N GLU A 230 21.55 -1.75 -0.98
CA GLU A 230 22.24 -3.04 -1.11
C GLU A 230 23.43 -3.17 -0.17
N ALA A 231 24.21 -2.10 0.02
CA ALA A 231 25.33 -2.11 0.94
C ALA A 231 24.85 -2.41 2.37
N PHE A 232 23.91 -1.64 2.92
CA PHE A 232 23.42 -1.86 4.28
C PHE A 232 22.70 -3.20 4.45
N MET A 233 21.94 -3.65 3.45
CA MET A 233 21.25 -4.96 3.48
C MET A 233 22.21 -6.15 3.54
N LYS A 234 23.46 -6.00 3.09
CA LYS A 234 24.47 -7.07 3.19
C LYS A 234 25.03 -7.23 4.60
N TYR A 235 25.03 -6.18 5.41
CA TYR A 235 25.64 -6.19 6.75
C TYR A 235 24.63 -6.33 7.88
N LEU A 236 23.41 -5.83 7.69
CA LEU A 236 22.37 -5.80 8.71
C LEU A 236 21.01 -6.23 8.13
N PRO A 237 20.16 -6.88 8.94
CA PRO A 237 18.81 -7.25 8.52
C PRO A 237 17.90 -6.01 8.48
N ILE A 238 17.95 -5.28 7.36
CA ILE A 238 17.09 -4.13 7.11
C ILE A 238 15.65 -4.60 6.87
N HIS A 239 14.73 -4.15 7.73
CA HIS A 239 13.32 -4.54 7.67
C HIS A 239 12.53 -3.64 6.71
N SER A 240 12.85 -2.35 6.71
CA SER A 240 12.21 -1.37 5.84
C SER A 240 13.11 -0.18 5.53
N VAL A 241 12.70 0.62 4.54
CA VAL A 241 13.39 1.85 4.13
C VAL A 241 12.47 3.05 4.29
N ILE A 242 13.04 4.16 4.73
CA ILE A 242 12.44 5.49 4.69
C ILE A 242 13.17 6.32 3.65
N ILE A 243 12.42 6.96 2.76
CA ILE A 243 13.01 7.88 1.77
C ILE A 243 12.69 9.32 2.17
N THR A 244 13.71 10.13 2.42
CA THR A 244 13.58 11.53 2.87
C THR A 244 13.76 12.51 1.70
N LYS A 245 13.43 13.79 1.92
CA LYS A 245 13.66 14.89 0.97
C LYS A 245 13.05 14.66 -0.42
N MET A 246 11.90 13.97 -0.51
CA MET A 246 11.23 13.66 -1.78
C MET A 246 10.69 14.92 -2.49
N ASP A 247 10.44 15.97 -1.73
CA ASP A 247 10.07 17.32 -2.16
C ASP A 247 11.24 18.08 -2.79
N SER A 248 12.46 17.90 -2.26
CA SER A 248 13.65 18.67 -2.60
C SER A 248 14.33 18.24 -3.90
N THR A 249 13.85 17.17 -4.55
CA THR A 249 14.47 16.66 -5.79
C THR A 249 13.47 16.32 -6.89
N ALA A 250 13.88 16.61 -8.13
CA ALA A 250 13.24 16.11 -9.34
C ALA A 250 13.38 14.58 -9.50
N ARG A 251 14.42 13.99 -8.90
CA ARG A 251 14.85 12.59 -9.05
C ARG A 251 14.30 11.65 -7.98
N GLY A 252 13.47 12.15 -7.05
CA GLY A 252 13.02 11.35 -5.92
C GLY A 252 12.24 10.09 -6.32
N GLY A 253 11.48 10.14 -7.43
CA GLY A 253 10.83 8.95 -7.97
C GLY A 253 11.82 7.89 -8.47
N GLY A 254 12.96 8.30 -9.02
CA GLY A 254 14.04 7.39 -9.41
C GLY A 254 14.72 6.75 -8.22
N ALA A 255 15.02 7.51 -7.17
CA ALA A 255 15.57 6.96 -5.92
C ALA A 255 14.60 5.93 -5.31
N LEU A 256 13.30 6.25 -5.27
CA LEU A 256 12.25 5.35 -4.81
C LEU A 256 12.20 4.04 -5.61
N ALA A 257 12.16 4.13 -6.94
CA ALA A 257 12.16 2.96 -7.81
C ALA A 257 13.44 2.13 -7.64
N ALA A 258 14.60 2.80 -7.53
CA ALA A 258 15.89 2.17 -7.35
C ALA A 258 15.95 1.36 -6.04
N VAL A 259 15.41 1.90 -4.94
CA VAL A 259 15.31 1.18 -3.66
C VAL A 259 14.36 -0.02 -3.76
N ILE A 260 13.20 0.14 -4.38
CA ILE A 260 12.23 -0.95 -4.52
C ILE A 260 12.82 -2.11 -5.34
N LYS A 261 13.63 -1.80 -6.35
CA LYS A 261 14.32 -2.80 -7.17
C LYS A 261 15.25 -3.70 -6.36
N THR A 262 15.87 -3.20 -5.29
CA THR A 262 16.74 -4.03 -4.44
C THR A 262 15.96 -5.06 -3.62
N GLY A 263 14.62 -5.04 -3.70
CA GLY A 263 13.73 -5.82 -2.85
C GLY A 263 13.43 -5.15 -1.51
N ALA A 264 13.98 -3.96 -1.25
CA ALA A 264 13.74 -3.25 -0.01
C ALA A 264 12.31 -2.70 0.07
N ARG A 265 11.66 -2.93 1.22
CA ARG A 265 10.30 -2.44 1.48
C ARG A 265 10.35 -0.99 1.92
N VAL A 266 9.94 -0.06 1.06
CA VAL A 266 9.78 1.36 1.44
C VAL A 266 8.53 1.50 2.32
N LYS A 267 8.72 1.91 3.59
CA LYS A 267 7.64 2.01 4.58
C LYS A 267 7.13 3.44 4.74
N PHE A 268 8.00 4.43 4.79
CA PHE A 268 7.62 5.84 4.89
C PHE A 268 8.35 6.71 3.87
N ILE A 269 7.76 7.86 3.58
CA ILE A 269 8.38 8.92 2.81
C ILE A 269 8.29 10.26 3.55
N GLY A 270 9.40 11.00 3.57
CA GLY A 270 9.44 12.41 3.97
C GLY A 270 9.16 13.28 2.75
N VAL A 271 8.13 14.11 2.83
CA VAL A 271 7.60 14.89 1.70
C VAL A 271 7.68 16.40 1.92
N GLY A 272 8.47 16.83 2.89
CA GLY A 272 8.74 18.21 3.22
C GLY A 272 9.57 18.32 4.49
N GLU A 273 9.80 19.54 4.95
CA GLU A 273 10.68 19.87 6.07
C GLU A 273 9.96 19.78 7.42
N ASP A 274 8.67 20.13 7.50
CA ASP A 274 7.93 20.14 8.77
C ASP A 274 7.83 18.72 9.36
N VAL A 275 7.77 18.62 10.70
CA VAL A 275 7.65 17.36 11.44
C VAL A 275 6.40 16.57 11.08
N ASP A 276 5.38 17.23 10.53
CA ASP A 276 4.14 16.60 10.06
C ASP A 276 4.18 16.17 8.57
N GLU A 277 5.21 16.55 7.81
CA GLU A 277 5.38 16.21 6.39
C GLU A 277 6.04 14.83 6.21
N PHE A 278 5.41 13.82 6.81
CA PHE A 278 5.88 12.44 6.86
C PHE A 278 4.68 11.47 6.89
N ASP A 279 4.63 10.52 5.96
CA ASP A 279 3.51 9.58 5.88
C ASP A 279 3.96 8.19 5.40
N LEU A 280 3.11 7.18 5.64
CA LEU A 280 3.31 5.84 5.10
C LEU A 280 3.38 5.92 3.58
N PHE A 281 4.32 5.17 3.02
CA PHE A 281 4.42 5.05 1.59
C PHE A 281 3.22 4.26 1.06
N ASN A 282 2.45 4.93 0.20
CA ASN A 282 1.34 4.36 -0.53
C ASN A 282 1.60 4.61 -2.03
N PRO A 283 1.98 3.59 -2.81
CA PRO A 283 2.32 3.75 -4.22
C PRO A 283 1.21 4.42 -5.02
N ARG A 284 -0.06 4.07 -4.76
CA ARG A 284 -1.22 4.69 -5.40
C ARG A 284 -1.32 6.19 -5.13
N LYS A 285 -1.29 6.61 -3.86
CA LYS A 285 -1.34 8.04 -3.50
C LYS A 285 -0.14 8.79 -4.07
N PHE A 286 1.02 8.13 -4.11
CA PHE A 286 2.22 8.69 -4.69
C PHE A 286 2.07 8.90 -6.21
N VAL A 287 1.63 7.89 -6.95
CA VAL A 287 1.39 7.99 -8.40
C VAL A 287 0.31 9.02 -8.70
N ALA A 288 -0.82 9.01 -8.00
CA ALA A 288 -1.88 10.00 -8.17
C ALA A 288 -1.37 11.44 -7.96
N ARG A 289 -0.56 11.66 -6.92
CA ARG A 289 0.09 12.95 -6.66
C ARG A 289 1.08 13.33 -7.75
N VAL A 290 1.89 12.39 -8.23
CA VAL A 290 2.87 12.63 -9.30
C VAL A 290 2.16 12.97 -10.59
N LEU A 291 1.14 12.21 -11.00
CA LEU A 291 0.40 12.46 -12.24
C LEU A 291 -0.39 13.78 -12.22
N GLY A 292 -0.57 14.38 -11.04
CA GLY A 292 -1.03 15.77 -10.90
C GLY A 292 -2.53 15.97 -11.20
N MET A 293 -3.32 14.90 -11.20
CA MET A 293 -4.73 14.95 -11.59
C MET A 293 -5.55 14.13 -10.60
N GLY A 294 -6.25 14.80 -9.68
CA GLY A 294 -7.27 14.14 -8.83
C GLY A 294 -8.39 13.48 -9.66
N ASP A 295 -8.60 13.96 -10.89
CA ASP A 295 -9.49 13.36 -11.88
C ASP A 295 -9.09 11.92 -12.28
N LEU A 296 -7.80 11.59 -12.18
CA LEU A 296 -7.32 10.25 -12.46
C LEU A 296 -7.73 9.26 -11.37
N ASP A 297 -7.83 9.67 -10.11
CA ASP A 297 -8.30 8.79 -9.04
C ASP A 297 -9.75 8.37 -9.27
N ALA A 298 -10.61 9.30 -9.68
CA ALA A 298 -12.00 9.00 -10.02
C ALA A 298 -12.11 8.06 -11.22
N LEU A 299 -11.27 8.28 -12.25
CA LEU A 299 -11.20 7.39 -13.40
C LEU A 299 -10.75 5.97 -13.01
N VAL A 300 -9.69 5.87 -12.22
CA VAL A 300 -9.15 4.58 -11.75
C VAL A 300 -10.19 3.84 -10.91
N GLU A 301 -10.88 4.54 -10.00
CA GLU A 301 -11.97 3.95 -9.20
C GLU A 301 -13.12 3.47 -10.08
N LYS A 302 -13.54 4.27 -11.07
CA LYS A 302 -14.58 3.90 -12.03
C LYS A 302 -14.19 2.62 -12.79
N ILE A 303 -12.98 2.55 -13.34
CA ILE A 303 -12.50 1.38 -14.09
C ILE A 303 -12.40 0.15 -13.20
N LYS A 304 -11.89 0.29 -11.97
CA LYS A 304 -11.81 -0.81 -11.01
C LYS A 304 -13.19 -1.34 -10.63
N ALA A 305 -14.17 -0.46 -10.44
CA ALA A 305 -15.55 -0.86 -10.18
C ALA A 305 -16.11 -1.71 -11.33
N VAL A 306 -15.89 -1.30 -12.58
CA VAL A 306 -16.33 -2.10 -13.75
C VAL A 306 -15.62 -3.46 -13.80
N PHE A 307 -14.31 -3.52 -13.53
CA PHE A 307 -13.60 -4.80 -13.45
C PHE A 307 -14.06 -5.69 -12.31
N GLU A 308 -14.42 -5.12 -11.16
CA GLU A 308 -15.01 -5.88 -10.05
C GLU A 308 -16.37 -6.46 -10.45
N GLU A 309 -17.21 -5.69 -11.14
CA GLU A 309 -18.49 -6.16 -11.68
C GLU A 309 -18.32 -7.27 -12.73
N GLU A 310 -17.43 -7.09 -13.71
CA GLU A 310 -17.13 -8.09 -14.74
C GLU A 310 -16.55 -9.37 -14.12
N LYS A 311 -15.65 -9.24 -13.15
CA LYS A 311 -15.08 -10.39 -12.44
C LYS A 311 -16.14 -11.15 -11.66
N VAL A 312 -17.06 -10.45 -11.00
CA VAL A 312 -18.21 -11.07 -10.34
C VAL A 312 -19.07 -11.83 -11.35
N LEU A 313 -19.33 -11.25 -12.53
CA LEU A 313 -20.10 -11.91 -13.59
C LEU A 313 -19.39 -13.17 -14.12
N GLN A 314 -18.07 -13.12 -14.35
CA GLN A 314 -17.27 -14.27 -14.75
C GLN A 314 -17.17 -15.35 -13.66
N GLU A 315 -17.13 -14.97 -12.39
CA GLU A 315 -17.17 -15.93 -11.28
C GLU A 315 -18.52 -16.67 -11.22
N ILE A 316 -19.63 -15.98 -11.54
CA ILE A 316 -20.96 -16.60 -11.72
C ILE A 316 -20.96 -17.60 -12.88
N GLU A 317 -20.42 -17.22 -14.05
CA GLU A 317 -20.35 -18.08 -15.23
C GLU A 317 -19.41 -19.29 -15.05
N SER A 318 -18.27 -19.09 -14.38
CA SER A 318 -17.26 -20.13 -14.16
C SER A 318 -17.66 -21.15 -13.08
N GLY A 319 -18.69 -20.84 -12.29
CA GLY A 319 -19.23 -21.71 -11.24
C GLY A 319 -18.29 -21.91 -10.05
N ARG A 320 -17.24 -21.07 -9.91
CA ARG A 320 -16.38 -21.01 -8.74
C ARG A 320 -16.99 -20.07 -7.70
N LEU A 321 -18.16 -20.44 -7.20
CA LEU A 321 -18.78 -19.73 -6.08
C LEU A 321 -18.27 -20.37 -4.78
N ASP A 322 -17.22 -19.80 -4.20
CA ASP A 322 -16.91 -19.98 -2.78
C ASP A 322 -17.58 -18.86 -1.94
N LEU A 323 -17.50 -18.94 -0.60
CA LEU A 323 -18.10 -17.91 0.25
C LEU A 323 -17.33 -16.58 0.20
N LEU A 324 -16.06 -16.58 -0.21
CA LEU A 324 -15.30 -15.35 -0.41
C LEU A 324 -15.87 -14.55 -1.59
N THR A 325 -16.14 -15.21 -2.71
CA THR A 325 -16.85 -14.61 -3.84
C THR A 325 -18.25 -14.15 -3.43
N PHE A 326 -18.99 -14.99 -2.70
CA PHE A 326 -20.33 -14.62 -2.22
C PHE A 326 -20.28 -13.37 -1.30
N LYS A 327 -19.26 -13.25 -0.45
CA LYS A 327 -19.03 -12.07 0.39
C LYS A 327 -18.81 -10.82 -0.44
N LYS A 328 -17.93 -10.88 -1.45
CA LYS A 328 -17.66 -9.74 -2.34
C LYS A 328 -18.90 -9.30 -3.10
N GLN A 329 -19.74 -10.23 -3.54
CA GLN A 329 -21.02 -9.94 -4.20
C GLN A 329 -21.96 -9.15 -3.28
N ILE A 330 -22.11 -9.59 -2.04
CA ILE A 330 -22.93 -8.88 -1.04
C ILE A 330 -22.33 -7.50 -0.74
N GLU A 331 -21.01 -7.41 -0.61
CA GLU A 331 -20.32 -6.14 -0.38
C GLU A 331 -20.55 -5.12 -1.50
N GLY A 332 -20.44 -5.55 -2.77
CA GLY A 332 -20.73 -4.72 -3.94
C GLY A 332 -22.16 -4.19 -3.93
N LEU A 333 -23.15 -5.06 -3.67
CA LEU A 333 -24.56 -4.66 -3.57
C LEU A 333 -24.79 -3.66 -2.44
N LEU A 334 -24.12 -3.82 -1.29
CA LEU A 334 -24.22 -2.89 -0.17
C LEU A 334 -23.57 -1.53 -0.48
N LYS A 335 -22.48 -1.49 -1.25
CA LYS A 335 -21.80 -0.25 -1.67
C LYS A 335 -22.66 0.60 -2.62
N LEU A 336 -23.49 -0.03 -3.45
CA LEU A 336 -24.42 0.67 -4.34
C LEU A 336 -25.60 1.33 -3.59
N GLY A 337 -25.77 1.04 -2.31
CA GLY A 337 -26.77 1.66 -1.44
C GLY A 337 -28.00 0.78 -1.17
N PRO A 338 -29.17 1.37 -0.87
CA PRO A 338 -30.40 0.61 -0.65
C PRO A 338 -30.80 -0.20 -1.89
N LEU A 339 -31.18 -1.47 -1.71
CA LEU A 339 -31.58 -2.37 -2.80
C LEU A 339 -32.70 -1.80 -3.68
N SER A 340 -33.57 -0.94 -3.13
CA SER A 340 -34.60 -0.24 -3.90
C SER A 340 -34.01 0.61 -5.04
N LYS A 341 -32.90 1.32 -4.79
CA LYS A 341 -32.21 2.11 -5.83
C LYS A 341 -31.58 1.22 -6.89
N VAL A 342 -30.97 0.11 -6.47
CA VAL A 342 -30.34 -0.86 -7.39
C VAL A 342 -31.38 -1.49 -8.30
N LEU A 343 -32.55 -1.87 -7.76
CA LEU A 343 -33.65 -2.44 -8.54
C LEU A 343 -34.25 -1.46 -9.57
N GLN A 344 -34.27 -0.16 -9.26
CA GLN A 344 -34.72 0.88 -10.20
C GLN A 344 -33.80 1.03 -11.43
N LEU A 345 -32.53 0.63 -11.32
CA LEU A 345 -31.58 0.65 -12.44
C LEU A 345 -31.76 -0.54 -13.40
N LEU A 346 -32.47 -1.60 -12.97
CA LEU A 346 -32.68 -2.78 -13.81
C LEU A 346 -33.81 -2.53 -14.84
N PRO A 347 -33.54 -2.67 -16.16
CA PRO A 347 -34.57 -2.55 -17.18
C PRO A 347 -35.58 -3.70 -17.12
N GLY A 348 -36.77 -3.49 -17.69
CA GLY A 348 -37.76 -4.56 -17.92
C GLY A 348 -38.84 -4.74 -16.84
N GLY A 349 -39.06 -3.76 -15.96
CA GLY A 349 -40.19 -3.76 -15.02
C GLY A 349 -40.11 -4.79 -13.90
N PHE A 350 -38.97 -5.47 -13.73
CA PHE A 350 -38.75 -6.41 -12.63
C PHE A 350 -38.94 -5.76 -11.25
N ALA A 351 -38.56 -4.48 -11.11
CA ALA A 351 -38.76 -3.72 -9.88
C ALA A 351 -40.24 -3.64 -9.46
N ALA A 352 -41.18 -3.59 -10.42
CA ALA A 352 -42.61 -3.46 -10.12
C ALA A 352 -43.24 -4.75 -9.55
N LYS A 353 -42.55 -5.90 -9.62
CA LYS A 353 -43.05 -7.18 -9.12
C LYS A 353 -42.60 -7.49 -7.69
N ILE A 354 -41.73 -6.67 -7.10
CA ILE A 354 -41.16 -6.91 -5.77
C ILE A 354 -41.81 -5.89 -4.82
N SER A 355 -42.48 -6.36 -3.76
CA SER A 355 -43.07 -5.45 -2.78
C SER A 355 -41.99 -4.71 -1.98
N GLU A 356 -42.30 -3.52 -1.48
CA GLU A 356 -41.36 -2.76 -0.64
C GLU A 356 -40.91 -3.56 0.59
N GLU A 357 -41.81 -4.32 1.20
CA GLU A 357 -41.51 -5.23 2.32
C GLU A 357 -40.46 -6.29 1.96
N GLN A 358 -40.54 -6.86 0.75
CA GLN A 358 -39.56 -7.82 0.25
C GLN A 358 -38.20 -7.18 -0.02
N VAL A 359 -38.18 -5.93 -0.48
CA VAL A 359 -36.93 -5.17 -0.69
C VAL A 359 -36.26 -4.87 0.66
N GLU A 360 -37.02 -4.41 1.65
CA GLU A 360 -36.49 -4.11 2.97
C GLU A 360 -35.98 -5.35 3.69
N LEU A 361 -36.72 -6.47 3.63
CA LEU A 361 -36.30 -7.75 4.20
C LEU A 361 -35.02 -8.26 3.54
N SER A 362 -34.94 -8.20 2.20
CA SER A 362 -33.74 -8.52 1.43
C SER A 362 -32.55 -7.65 1.85
N GLN A 363 -32.73 -6.34 2.02
CA GLN A 363 -31.67 -5.44 2.49
C GLN A 363 -31.17 -5.80 3.89
N LYS A 364 -32.09 -6.12 4.83
CA LYS A 364 -31.74 -6.58 6.18
C LYS A 364 -30.96 -7.90 6.11
N ASN A 365 -31.38 -8.82 5.25
CA ASN A 365 -30.68 -10.09 5.03
C ASN A 365 -29.27 -9.89 4.43
N LEU A 366 -29.09 -8.99 3.46
CA LEU A 366 -27.78 -8.69 2.89
C LEU A 366 -26.81 -8.17 3.96
N LYS A 367 -27.25 -7.23 4.81
CA LYS A 367 -26.44 -6.72 5.94
C LYS A 367 -26.10 -7.84 6.92
N LYS A 368 -27.08 -8.68 7.26
CA LYS A 368 -26.92 -9.85 8.15
C LYS A 368 -25.91 -10.84 7.59
N TRP A 369 -26.02 -11.19 6.31
CA TRP A 369 -25.11 -12.10 5.64
C TRP A 369 -23.70 -11.53 5.52
N TYR A 370 -23.57 -10.23 5.23
CA TYR A 370 -22.27 -9.57 5.21
C TYR A 370 -21.57 -9.63 6.57
N ALA A 371 -22.30 -9.42 7.68
CA ALA A 371 -21.77 -9.58 9.03
C ALA A 371 -21.32 -11.03 9.28
N ILE A 372 -22.15 -12.02 8.95
CA ILE A 372 -21.83 -13.46 9.06
C ILE A 372 -20.54 -13.80 8.31
N LEU A 373 -20.43 -13.40 7.04
CA LEU A 373 -19.27 -13.66 6.19
C LEU A 373 -18.03 -12.90 6.65
N SER A 374 -18.20 -11.75 7.31
CA SER A 374 -17.11 -10.97 7.88
C SER A 374 -16.56 -11.57 9.19
N SER A 375 -17.34 -12.42 9.87
CA SER A 375 -16.89 -13.16 11.06
C SER A 375 -16.22 -14.51 10.73
N MET A 376 -16.16 -14.89 9.47
CA MET A 376 -15.47 -16.09 8.99
C MET A 376 -13.98 -15.83 8.75
N THR A 377 -13.16 -16.88 8.87
CA THR A 377 -11.76 -16.84 8.45
C THR A 377 -11.64 -17.01 6.93
N ILE A 378 -10.49 -16.63 6.34
CA ILE A 378 -10.25 -16.84 4.90
C ILE A 378 -10.33 -18.33 4.54
N GLU A 379 -9.86 -19.21 5.42
CA GLU A 379 -9.95 -20.66 5.25
C GLU A 379 -11.40 -21.13 5.15
N GLU A 380 -12.26 -20.67 6.07
CA GLU A 380 -13.69 -20.98 6.07
C GLU A 380 -14.42 -20.39 4.86
N LEU A 381 -14.02 -19.20 4.41
CA LEU A 381 -14.60 -18.56 3.22
C LEU A 381 -14.24 -19.31 1.93
N LYS A 382 -13.01 -19.81 1.82
CA LYS A 382 -12.55 -20.58 0.65
C LYS A 382 -13.01 -22.03 0.67
N ASN A 383 -13.18 -22.61 1.86
CA ASN A 383 -13.63 -23.98 2.02
C ASN A 383 -14.77 -24.08 3.05
N PRO A 384 -16.03 -23.84 2.64
CA PRO A 384 -17.18 -23.87 3.53
C PRO A 384 -17.45 -25.24 4.17
N ASP A 385 -16.92 -26.31 3.59
CA ASP A 385 -17.15 -27.69 4.06
C ASP A 385 -16.53 -27.96 5.44
N ILE A 386 -15.58 -27.12 5.90
CA ILE A 386 -14.99 -27.23 7.25
C ILE A 386 -15.89 -26.68 8.36
N LEU A 387 -17.00 -26.01 8.00
CA LEU A 387 -17.90 -25.34 8.94
C LEU A 387 -18.70 -26.35 9.76
N ASN A 388 -18.13 -26.75 10.89
CA ASN A 388 -18.82 -27.55 11.90
C ASN A 388 -19.67 -26.68 12.86
N ALA A 389 -20.42 -27.34 13.75
CA ALA A 389 -21.29 -26.66 14.71
C ALA A 389 -20.55 -25.68 15.64
N SER A 390 -19.29 -25.95 15.99
CA SER A 390 -18.48 -25.06 16.83
C SER A 390 -18.14 -23.77 16.08
N ARG A 391 -17.66 -23.88 14.84
CA ARG A 391 -17.36 -22.73 13.97
C ARG A 391 -18.61 -21.89 13.69
N ILE A 392 -19.74 -22.54 13.40
CA ILE A 392 -21.02 -21.84 13.17
C ILE A 392 -21.44 -21.02 14.40
N ARG A 393 -21.27 -21.55 15.61
CA ARG A 393 -21.55 -20.79 16.85
C ARG A 393 -20.63 -19.58 17.01
N ARG A 394 -19.32 -19.75 16.77
CA ARG A 394 -18.34 -18.64 16.79
C ARG A 394 -18.73 -17.54 15.80
N ILE A 395 -19.08 -17.91 14.58
CA ILE A 395 -19.47 -16.99 13.51
C ILE A 395 -20.75 -16.24 13.89
N ALA A 396 -21.76 -16.96 14.38
CA ALA A 396 -23.03 -16.37 14.81
C ALA A 396 -22.82 -15.32 15.92
N LEU A 397 -21.99 -15.65 16.94
CA LEU A 397 -21.62 -14.71 18.00
C LEU A 397 -20.87 -13.50 17.45
N GLY A 398 -19.88 -13.71 16.58
CA GLY A 398 -19.11 -12.62 15.97
C GLY A 398 -19.92 -11.67 15.09
N ALA A 399 -21.02 -12.16 14.51
CA ALA A 399 -21.91 -11.38 13.66
C ALA A 399 -23.13 -10.82 14.39
N GLY A 400 -23.33 -11.17 15.68
CA GLY A 400 -24.51 -10.75 16.45
C GLY A 400 -25.82 -11.39 15.99
N VAL A 401 -25.76 -12.64 15.51
CA VAL A 401 -26.92 -13.38 14.95
C VAL A 401 -27.05 -14.77 15.58
N THR A 402 -28.07 -15.53 15.20
CA THR A 402 -28.23 -16.90 15.67
C THR A 402 -27.53 -17.92 14.75
N PRO A 403 -27.15 -19.12 15.25
CA PRO A 403 -26.68 -20.20 14.40
C PRO A 403 -27.66 -20.61 13.28
N LYS A 404 -28.97 -20.33 13.47
CA LYS A 404 -30.01 -20.56 12.45
C LYS A 404 -29.82 -19.61 11.27
N ASP A 405 -29.57 -18.33 11.53
CA ASP A 405 -29.31 -17.32 10.50
C ASP A 405 -28.11 -17.69 9.63
N VAL A 406 -27.06 -18.23 10.25
CA VAL A 406 -25.87 -18.71 9.53
C VAL A 406 -26.23 -19.88 8.60
N LYS A 407 -26.99 -20.86 9.09
CA LYS A 407 -27.44 -22.00 8.27
C LYS A 407 -28.37 -21.59 7.14
N GLU A 408 -29.26 -20.62 7.36
CA GLU A 408 -30.13 -20.06 6.33
C GLU A 408 -29.29 -19.42 5.21
N MET A 409 -28.30 -18.60 5.55
CA MET A 409 -27.37 -18.01 4.57
C MET A 409 -26.61 -19.10 3.79
N LEU A 410 -26.06 -20.10 4.49
CA LEU A 410 -25.35 -21.21 3.84
C LEU A 410 -26.25 -22.01 2.89
N THR A 411 -27.54 -22.13 3.20
CA THR A 411 -28.53 -22.78 2.33
C THR A 411 -28.74 -21.96 1.05
N VAL A 412 -28.86 -20.63 1.16
CA VAL A 412 -28.95 -19.73 0.00
C VAL A 412 -27.70 -19.84 -0.87
N TYR A 413 -26.52 -19.81 -0.25
CA TYR A 413 -25.25 -19.99 -0.95
C TYR A 413 -25.16 -21.33 -1.68
N GLU A 414 -25.51 -22.45 -1.03
CA GLU A 414 -25.47 -23.77 -1.66
C GLU A 414 -26.46 -23.89 -2.83
N ASN A 415 -27.62 -23.22 -2.74
CA ASN A 415 -28.56 -23.15 -3.86
C ASN A 415 -27.99 -22.34 -5.04
N LEU A 416 -27.37 -21.19 -4.79
CA LEU A 416 -26.68 -20.40 -5.83
C LEU A 416 -25.53 -21.19 -6.48
N LYS A 417 -24.74 -21.91 -5.68
CA LYS A 417 -23.68 -22.80 -6.15
C LYS A 417 -24.22 -23.94 -7.03
N LYS A 418 -25.36 -24.53 -6.70
CA LYS A 418 -26.03 -25.53 -7.54
C LYS A 418 -26.58 -24.93 -8.85
N MET A 419 -27.18 -23.74 -8.79
CA MET A 419 -27.66 -23.02 -9.97
C MET A 419 -26.53 -22.67 -10.93
N SER A 420 -25.42 -22.12 -10.44
CA SER A 420 -24.25 -21.79 -11.28
C SER A 420 -23.66 -23.01 -11.98
N LYS A 421 -23.54 -24.15 -11.28
CA LYS A 421 -23.13 -25.43 -11.90
C LYS A 421 -24.07 -25.86 -13.02
N THR A 422 -25.37 -25.64 -12.85
CA THR A 422 -26.40 -25.97 -13.85
C THR A 422 -26.31 -25.05 -15.07
N LEU A 423 -26.18 -23.74 -14.85
CA LEU A 423 -25.98 -22.74 -15.91
C LEU A 423 -24.69 -23.01 -16.70
N LYS A 424 -23.59 -23.31 -16.02
CA LYS A 424 -22.31 -23.69 -16.66
C LYS A 424 -22.45 -24.92 -17.55
N ARG A 425 -23.22 -25.93 -17.12
CA ARG A 425 -23.51 -27.12 -17.93
C ARG A 425 -24.31 -26.77 -19.18
N GLN A 426 -25.30 -25.89 -19.05
CA GLN A 426 -26.10 -25.42 -20.20
C GLN A 426 -25.27 -24.59 -21.19
N LEU A 427 -24.42 -23.68 -20.70
CA LEU A 427 -23.52 -22.89 -21.54
C LEU A 427 -22.52 -23.77 -22.28
N ARG A 428 -21.91 -24.78 -21.63
CA ARG A 428 -21.03 -25.74 -22.31
C ARG A 428 -21.72 -26.54 -23.42
N MET A 429 -23.02 -26.82 -23.28
CA MET A 429 -23.78 -27.53 -24.33
C MET A 429 -24.18 -26.61 -25.50
N ARG A 430 -24.19 -25.28 -25.30
CA ARG A 430 -24.54 -24.29 -26.33
C ARG A 430 -23.36 -23.79 -27.17
N ILE A 431 -22.12 -24.11 -26.79
CA ILE A 431 -20.95 -23.78 -27.60
C ILE A 431 -20.69 -24.96 -28.56
N PRO A 432 -21.04 -24.86 -29.86
CA PRO A 432 -20.58 -25.83 -30.85
C PRO A 432 -19.04 -25.85 -30.86
N LYS A 433 -18.48 -27.06 -31.00
CA LYS A 433 -17.03 -27.26 -31.14
C LYS A 433 -16.48 -26.59 -32.38
#